data_AF-A0A349B1R9-F1
#
_entry.id   AF-A0A349B1R9-F1
#
_cell.length_a   1.000
_cell.length_b   1.000
_cell.length_c   1.000
_cell.angle_alpha   90.00
_cell.angle_beta   90.00
_cell.angle_gamma   90.00
#
_symmetry.space_group_name_H-M   'P 1'
#
loop_
_entity.id
_entity.type
_entity.pdbx_description
1 polymer ?
#
loop_
_entity_poly.entity_id
_entity_poly.type
_entity_poly.pdbx_seq_one_letter_code
_entity_poly.pdbx_strand_id
1 'polypeptide(L)'
;AARRVCVDCGANYAVHAPPKHGWTCDHCGGEVIQRADDTEDAIKRRLDIYEAETAPLIQWYEERDLLMVVDGDGDPDEVTARLIRTIDTARR
;
A
#
# COMPACT_ATOMS: atom_id res chain seq x y z
N ALA A 1 0.81 -0.66 -14.44
CA ALA A 1 0.68 -1.28 -13.10
C ALA A 1 -0.35 -2.41 -13.13
N ALA A 2 -0.30 -3.37 -12.22
CA ALA A 2 -1.30 -4.44 -12.11
C ALA A 2 -2.48 -4.09 -11.18
N ARG A 3 -2.41 -3.00 -10.42
CA ARG A 3 -3.44 -2.58 -9.47
C ARG A 3 -4.64 -1.96 -10.17
N ARG A 4 -5.83 -2.26 -9.64
CA ARG A 4 -7.10 -1.57 -9.92
C ARG A 4 -7.81 -1.27 -8.60
N VAL A 5 -8.71 -0.30 -8.62
CA VAL A 5 -9.39 0.17 -7.41
C VAL A 5 -10.88 0.37 -7.69
N CYS A 6 -11.73 -0.01 -6.73
CA CYS A 6 -13.14 0.37 -6.76
C CYS A 6 -13.30 1.87 -6.50
N VAL A 7 -14.02 2.58 -7.37
CA VAL A 7 -14.22 4.03 -7.25
C VAL A 7 -15.12 4.42 -6.07
N ASP A 8 -15.97 3.51 -5.60
CA ASP A 8 -16.96 3.80 -4.56
C ASP A 8 -16.44 3.48 -3.15
N CYS A 9 -15.73 2.36 -2.96
CA CYS A 9 -15.29 1.91 -1.64
C CYS A 9 -13.77 1.82 -1.44
N GLY A 10 -12.99 2.03 -2.51
CA GLY A 10 -11.52 1.99 -2.44
C GLY A 10 -10.90 0.59 -2.34
N ALA A 11 -11.70 -0.49 -2.44
CA ALA A 11 -11.18 -1.85 -2.47
C ALA A 11 -10.14 -2.02 -3.59
N ASN A 12 -8.99 -2.62 -3.25
CA ASN A 12 -7.91 -2.87 -4.19
C ASN A 12 -8.06 -4.25 -4.83
N TYR A 13 -7.83 -4.31 -6.14
CA TYR A 13 -7.77 -5.53 -6.94
C TYR A 13 -6.48 -5.58 -7.74
N ALA A 14 -6.11 -6.76 -8.20
CA ALA A 14 -5.00 -6.93 -9.14
C ALA A 14 -5.49 -7.57 -10.44
N VAL A 15 -4.80 -7.33 -11.56
CA VAL A 15 -5.12 -7.99 -12.84
C VAL A 15 -5.08 -9.52 -12.72
N HIS A 16 -4.18 -10.07 -11.88
CA HIS A 16 -4.08 -11.51 -11.62
C HIS A 16 -5.00 -12.01 -10.50
N ALA A 17 -5.68 -11.10 -9.79
CA ALA A 17 -6.68 -11.38 -8.77
C ALA A 17 -7.88 -10.44 -8.96
N PRO A 18 -8.63 -10.61 -10.07
CA PRO A 18 -9.75 -9.74 -10.41
C PRO A 18 -10.96 -10.04 -9.51
N PRO A 19 -11.97 -9.14 -9.49
CA PRO A 19 -13.26 -9.43 -8.87
C PRO A 19 -13.94 -10.66 -9.49
N LYS A 20 -14.93 -11.22 -8.79
CA LYS A 20 -15.65 -12.42 -9.24
C LYS A 20 -16.45 -12.19 -10.51
N HIS A 21 -16.97 -10.97 -10.70
CA HIS A 21 -17.87 -10.62 -11.81
C HIS A 21 -17.29 -9.47 -12.63
N GLY A 22 -16.36 -9.80 -13.53
CA GLY A 22 -15.71 -8.80 -14.38
C GLY A 22 -15.00 -7.72 -13.56
N TRP A 23 -15.27 -6.46 -13.85
CA TRP A 23 -14.71 -5.32 -13.11
C TRP A 23 -15.74 -4.66 -12.18
N THR A 24 -16.63 -5.47 -11.62
CA THR A 24 -17.59 -5.07 -10.58
C THR A 24 -17.07 -5.48 -9.20
N CYS A 25 -17.03 -4.55 -8.26
CA CYS A 25 -16.49 -4.77 -6.93
C CYS A 25 -17.29 -5.82 -6.15
N ASP A 26 -16.60 -6.79 -5.57
CA ASP A 26 -17.19 -7.86 -4.75
C ASP A 26 -17.74 -7.37 -3.41
N HIS A 27 -17.34 -6.18 -2.95
CA HIS A 27 -17.73 -5.62 -1.66
C HIS A 27 -18.99 -4.73 -1.74
N CYS A 28 -19.08 -3.89 -2.77
CA CYS A 28 -20.15 -2.89 -2.88
C CYS A 28 -20.86 -2.84 -4.24
N GLY A 29 -20.42 -3.61 -5.23
CA GLY A 29 -20.98 -3.56 -6.59
C GLY A 29 -20.51 -2.38 -7.45
N GLY A 30 -19.61 -1.54 -6.94
CA GLY A 30 -19.05 -0.39 -7.66
C GLY A 30 -18.11 -0.76 -8.81
N GLU A 31 -17.77 0.21 -9.64
CA GLU A 31 -16.86 0.00 -10.78
C GLU A 31 -15.39 -0.08 -10.32
N VAL A 32 -14.64 -1.06 -10.85
CA VAL A 32 -13.21 -1.28 -10.56
C VAL A 32 -12.36 -0.84 -11.76
N ILE A 33 -11.65 0.27 -11.59
CA ILE A 33 -10.86 0.90 -12.66
C ILE A 33 -9.36 0.85 -12.38
N GLN A 34 -8.55 0.99 -13.43
CA GLN A 34 -7.15 1.33 -13.27
C GLN A 34 -7.02 2.83 -13.01
N ARG A 35 -6.23 3.22 -12.02
CA ARG A 35 -6.00 4.65 -11.73
C ARG A 35 -5.18 5.29 -12.85
N ALA A 36 -5.43 6.58 -13.10
CA ALA A 36 -4.70 7.34 -14.12
C ALA A 36 -3.19 7.45 -13.83
N ASP A 37 -2.79 7.42 -12.56
CA ASP A 37 -1.39 7.52 -12.12
C ASP A 37 -0.65 6.18 -12.01
N ASP A 38 -1.30 5.07 -12.42
CA ASP A 38 -0.73 3.72 -12.40
C ASP A 38 -0.06 3.36 -13.76
N THR A 39 0.62 4.35 -14.38
CA THR A 39 1.47 4.22 -15.58
C THR A 39 2.95 4.12 -15.20
N GLU A 40 3.78 3.58 -16.09
CA GLU A 40 5.22 3.43 -15.80
C GLU A 40 5.91 4.77 -15.52
N ASP A 41 5.64 5.79 -16.34
CA ASP A 41 6.23 7.12 -16.17
C ASP A 41 5.77 7.78 -14.87
N ALA A 42 4.49 7.66 -14.52
CA ALA A 42 3.97 8.20 -13.26
C ALA A 42 4.56 7.46 -12.05
N ILE A 43 4.77 6.14 -12.14
CA ILE A 43 5.42 5.35 -11.08
C ILE A 43 6.86 5.81 -10.87
N LYS A 44 7.66 5.93 -11.95
CA LYS A 44 9.04 6.43 -11.86
C LYS A 44 9.09 7.80 -11.19
N ARG A 45 8.26 8.73 -11.67
CA ARG A 45 8.17 10.09 -11.10
C ARG A 45 7.79 10.08 -9.62
N ARG A 46 6.87 9.20 -9.21
CA ARG A 46 6.45 9.06 -7.80
C ARG A 46 7.54 8.48 -6.91
N LEU A 47 8.35 7.55 -7.42
CA LEU A 47 9.51 7.02 -6.70
C LEU A 47 10.58 8.10 -6.53
N ASP A 48 10.87 8.89 -7.56
CA ASP A 48 11.82 10.02 -7.45
C ASP A 48 11.36 11.04 -6.39
N ILE A 49 10.05 11.34 -6.34
CA ILE A 49 9.48 12.24 -5.31
C ILE A 49 9.57 11.59 -3.93
N TYR A 50 9.29 10.29 -3.81
CA TYR A 50 9.42 9.58 -2.54
C TYR A 50 10.85 9.69 -2.01
N GLU A 51 11.86 9.42 -2.83
CA GLU A 51 13.27 9.53 -2.43
C GLU A 51 13.66 10.96 -2.03
N ALA A 52 13.19 11.97 -2.77
CA ALA A 52 13.54 13.36 -2.51
C ALA A 52 12.81 13.98 -1.30
N GLU A 53 11.54 13.62 -1.09
CA GLU A 53 10.66 14.35 -0.17
C GLU A 53 10.15 13.50 1.00
N THR A 54 10.04 12.18 0.84
CA THR A 54 9.48 11.27 1.87
C THR A 54 10.53 10.45 2.59
N ALA A 55 11.52 9.90 1.89
CA ALA A 55 12.59 9.10 2.48
C ALA A 55 13.39 9.82 3.59
N PRO A 56 13.66 11.15 3.52
CA PRO A 56 14.31 11.88 4.62
C PRO A 56 13.54 11.84 5.94
N LEU A 57 12.22 11.58 5.91
CA LEU A 57 11.42 11.44 7.13
C LEU A 57 11.81 10.21 7.94
N ILE A 58 12.40 9.17 7.32
CA ILE A 58 12.91 7.98 8.02
C ILE A 58 13.94 8.42 9.06
N GLN A 59 14.96 9.15 8.64
CA GLN A 59 15.99 9.70 9.53
C GLN A 59 15.37 10.60 10.60
N TRP A 60 14.40 11.44 10.23
CA TRP A 60 13.74 12.35 11.17
C TRP A 60 13.05 11.62 12.33
N TYR A 61 12.37 10.50 12.06
CA TYR A 61 11.73 9.66 13.08
C TYR A 61 12.75 8.81 13.86
N GLU A 62 13.81 8.33 13.20
CA GLU A 62 14.88 7.55 13.82
C GLU A 62 15.63 8.37 14.88
N GLU A 63 16.02 9.62 14.57
CA GLU A 63 16.69 10.54 15.49
C GLU A 63 15.88 10.89 16.76
N ARG A 64 14.59 10.55 16.77
CA ARG A 64 13.65 10.82 17.88
C ARG A 64 13.27 9.55 18.63
N ASP A 65 13.86 8.41 18.30
CA ASP A 65 13.50 7.09 18.82
C ASP A 65 11.99 6.77 18.59
N LEU A 66 11.41 7.29 17.50
CA LEU A 66 10.00 7.09 17.13
C LEU A 66 9.82 6.08 15.98
N LEU A 67 10.92 5.65 15.34
CA LEU A 67 10.87 4.74 14.19
C LEU A 67 10.95 3.28 14.65
N MET A 68 9.99 2.47 14.20
CA MET A 68 10.08 1.01 14.25
C MET A 68 9.97 0.46 12.82
N VAL A 69 10.99 -0.26 12.38
CA VAL A 69 11.03 -0.83 11.01
C VAL A 69 10.34 -2.19 10.99
N VAL A 70 9.44 -2.37 10.01
CA VAL A 70 8.74 -3.63 9.76
C VAL A 70 8.93 -4.02 8.30
N ASP A 71 9.33 -5.26 8.07
CA ASP A 71 9.43 -5.84 6.73
C ASP A 71 8.03 -5.98 6.11
N GLY A 72 7.86 -5.39 4.93
CA GLY A 72 6.59 -5.33 4.19
C GLY A 72 6.40 -6.42 3.15
N ASP A 73 7.41 -7.27 2.90
CA ASP A 73 7.32 -8.35 1.91
C ASP A 73 6.66 -9.60 2.51
N GLY A 74 5.72 -10.21 1.78
CA GLY A 74 5.06 -11.46 2.17
C GLY A 74 3.54 -11.42 2.08
N ASP A 75 2.87 -12.42 2.67
CA ASP A 75 1.41 -12.47 2.74
C ASP A 75 0.86 -11.33 3.64
N PRO A 76 -0.29 -10.71 3.29
CA PRO A 76 -0.89 -9.65 4.12
C PRO A 76 -1.11 -10.04 5.59
N ASP A 77 -1.47 -11.28 5.89
CA ASP A 77 -1.69 -11.75 7.26
C ASP A 77 -0.35 -11.85 8.03
N GLU A 78 0.73 -12.24 7.35
CA GLU A 78 2.08 -12.30 7.92
C GLU A 78 2.65 -10.90 8.20
N VAL A 79 2.47 -9.96 7.27
CA VAL A 79 2.82 -8.54 7.46
C VAL A 79 2.01 -7.96 8.63
N THR A 80 0.71 -8.23 8.68
CA THR A 80 -0.17 -7.77 9.77
C THR A 80 0.29 -8.31 11.13
N ALA A 81 0.66 -9.58 11.20
CA ALA A 81 1.16 -10.18 12.43
C ALA A 81 2.50 -9.56 12.88
N ARG A 82 3.40 -9.20 11.94
CA ARG A 82 4.63 -8.46 12.25
C ARG A 82 4.33 -7.08 12.83
N LEU A 83 3.41 -6.33 12.20
CA LEU A 83 2.99 -5.01 12.67
C LEU A 83 2.45 -5.04 14.12
N ILE A 84 1.55 -5.98 14.42
CA ILE A 84 0.98 -6.14 15.77
C ILE A 84 2.08 -6.41 16.79
N ARG A 85 2.99 -7.35 16.51
CA ARG A 85 4.10 -7.68 17.42
C ARG A 85 5.00 -6.46 17.69
N THR A 86 5.30 -5.67 16.67
CA THR A 86 6.10 -4.45 16.80
C THR A 86 5.42 -3.42 17.71
N ILE A 87 4.13 -3.19 17.51
CA ILE A 87 3.33 -2.26 18.33
C ILE A 87 3.24 -2.73 19.79
N ASP A 88 2.96 -4.02 20.01
CA ASP A 88 2.85 -4.58 21.36
C ASP A 88 4.17 -4.52 22.14
N THR A 89 5.30 -4.63 21.44
CA THR A 89 6.63 -4.49 22.03
C THR A 89 6.91 -3.04 22.41
N ALA A 90 6.54 -2.08 21.57
CA ALA A 90 6.76 -0.64 21.81
C ALA A 90 5.86 -0.05 22.93
N ARG A 91 4.77 -0.73 23.29
CA ARG A 91 3.85 -0.30 24.37
C ARG A 91 4.29 -0.73 25.77
N ARG A 92 5.29 -1.61 25.87
CA ARG A 92 5.83 -2.12 27.14
C ARG A 92 6.98 -1.24 27.62
#